data_AF-A0AAU6DV73-F1
#
_entry.id   AF-A0AAU6DV73-F1
#
_cell.length_a   1.000
_cell.length_b   1.000
_cell.length_c   1.000
_cell.angle_alpha   90.00
_cell.angle_beta   90.00
_cell.angle_gamma   90.00
#
_symmetry.space_group_name_H-M   'P 1'
#
loop_
_entity.id
_entity.type
_entity.pdbx_description
1 polymer ?
#
loop_
_entity_poly.entity_id
_entity_poly.type
_entity_poly.pdbx_seq_one_letter_code
_entity_poly.pdbx_strand_id
1 'polypeptide(L)'
;MTESEADLLVLLRELDDPEWLEWPQHYDRGETAVLFGGLVARLEGDFAAHCTVVEQDTQDSSEYGRVVVPGDATICGTRIVVCVSKFGSLALVCADNPGAFLGTDDAQAEGELGDTDLAKVNRALVELGYVVIAEELLESDYDGPSQLPWHVQRPSWSDRFFGIF
;
A
#
# COMPACT_ATOMS: atom_id res chain seq x y z
N MET A 1 -16.16 8.68 0.71
CA MET A 1 -15.56 10.02 0.61
C MET A 1 -14.08 9.77 0.44
N THR A 2 -13.47 10.28 -0.61
CA THR A 2 -12.00 10.27 -0.73
C THR A 2 -11.48 11.22 0.35
N GLU A 3 -10.70 10.71 1.29
CA GLU A 3 -10.01 11.54 2.28
C GLU A 3 -9.10 12.52 1.55
N SER A 4 -9.03 13.77 2.03
CA SER A 4 -8.11 14.72 1.43
C SER A 4 -6.68 14.35 1.81
N GLU A 5 -5.70 14.76 0.99
CA GLU A 5 -4.28 14.54 1.28
C GLU A 5 -3.88 15.05 2.68
N ALA A 6 -4.48 16.16 3.12
CA ALA A 6 -4.27 16.71 4.45
C ALA A 6 -4.82 15.79 5.56
N ASP A 7 -5.99 15.17 5.35
CA ASP A 7 -6.56 14.21 6.31
C ASP A 7 -5.70 12.95 6.39
N LEU A 8 -5.20 12.47 5.24
CA LEU A 8 -4.29 11.32 5.18
C LEU A 8 -2.97 11.60 5.91
N LEU A 9 -2.38 12.79 5.74
CA LEU A 9 -1.18 13.18 6.50
C LEU A 9 -1.43 13.26 8.01
N VAL A 10 -2.62 13.68 8.43
CA VAL A 10 -2.99 13.66 9.86
C VAL A 10 -3.06 12.22 10.35
N LEU A 11 -3.72 11.33 9.60
CA LEU A 11 -3.77 9.90 9.92
C LEU A 11 -2.37 9.27 10.01
N LEU A 12 -1.49 9.55 9.05
CA LEU A 12 -0.12 9.05 9.06
C LEU A 12 0.61 9.51 10.33
N ARG A 13 0.48 10.78 10.72
CA ARG A 13 1.07 11.28 11.98
C ARG A 13 0.44 10.66 13.23
N GLU A 14 -0.85 10.33 13.21
CA GLU A 14 -1.53 9.65 14.33
C GLU A 14 -1.09 8.19 14.48
N LEU A 15 -0.81 7.50 13.38
CA LEU A 15 -0.30 6.13 13.36
C LEU A 15 1.20 6.04 13.66
N ASP A 16 1.93 7.16 13.58
CA ASP A 16 3.36 7.23 13.73
C ASP A 16 3.79 7.22 15.20
N ASP A 17 3.91 6.01 15.75
CA ASP A 17 4.42 5.78 17.09
C ASP A 17 5.96 5.59 17.07
N PRO A 18 6.75 6.47 17.72
CA PRO A 18 8.21 6.38 17.74
C PRO A 18 8.76 5.22 18.57
N GLU A 19 7.95 4.60 19.44
CA GLU A 19 8.36 3.40 20.19
C GLU A 19 8.20 2.12 19.35
N TRP A 20 7.43 2.18 18.26
CA TRP A 20 6.95 1.02 17.50
C TRP A 20 7.15 1.22 15.99
N LEU A 21 8.38 0.99 15.52
CA LEU A 21 8.79 1.28 14.14
C LEU A 21 8.29 0.26 13.11
N GLU A 22 8.23 -1.03 13.46
CA GLU A 22 7.91 -2.11 12.50
C GLU A 22 6.45 -2.57 12.53
N TRP A 23 5.79 -2.44 13.67
CA TRP A 23 4.37 -2.76 13.84
C TRP A 23 3.80 -2.03 15.06
N PRO A 24 2.50 -1.71 15.07
CA PRO A 24 1.88 -0.99 16.18
C PRO A 24 1.88 -1.79 17.49
N GLN A 25 1.77 -1.10 18.64
CA GLN A 25 1.77 -1.70 19.98
C GLN A 25 0.77 -2.86 20.15
N HIS A 26 -0.38 -2.79 19.49
CA HIS A 26 -1.45 -3.79 19.55
C HIS A 26 -1.60 -4.58 18.25
N TYR A 27 -0.50 -4.82 17.55
CA TYR A 27 -0.51 -5.56 16.30
C TYR A 27 -1.01 -7.00 16.47
N ASP A 28 -2.16 -7.31 15.87
CA ASP A 28 -2.71 -8.67 15.79
C ASP A 28 -2.42 -9.27 14.41
N ARG A 29 -1.41 -10.14 14.36
CA ARG A 29 -1.03 -10.87 13.15
C ARG A 29 -2.16 -11.70 12.56
N GLY A 30 -3.01 -12.28 13.40
CA GLY A 30 -4.13 -13.12 12.97
C GLY A 30 -5.20 -12.29 12.28
N GLU A 31 -5.54 -11.15 12.85
CA GLU A 31 -6.49 -10.21 12.25
C GLU A 31 -5.97 -9.68 10.90
N THR A 32 -4.72 -9.23 10.83
CA THR A 32 -4.09 -8.77 9.58
C THR A 32 -4.07 -9.88 8.52
N ALA A 33 -3.76 -11.12 8.90
CA ALA A 33 -3.76 -12.25 7.98
C ALA A 33 -5.14 -12.58 7.41
N VAL A 34 -6.19 -12.52 8.24
CA VAL A 34 -7.58 -12.71 7.80
C VAL A 34 -7.98 -11.60 6.82
N LEU A 35 -7.68 -10.35 7.16
CA LEU A 35 -8.03 -9.20 6.32
C LEU A 35 -7.33 -9.26 4.96
N PHE A 36 -6.03 -9.53 4.96
CA PHE A 36 -5.23 -9.67 3.74
C PHE A 36 -5.66 -10.86 2.87
N GLY A 37 -5.99 -12.00 3.49
CA GLY A 37 -6.58 -13.13 2.76
C GLY A 37 -7.91 -12.77 2.09
N GLY A 38 -8.73 -11.95 2.76
CA GLY A 38 -9.95 -11.38 2.19
C GLY A 38 -9.68 -10.46 0.99
N LEU A 39 -8.63 -9.64 1.05
CA LEU A 39 -8.18 -8.81 -0.07
C LEU A 39 -7.78 -9.64 -1.28
N VAL A 40 -6.93 -10.65 -1.09
CA VAL A 40 -6.50 -11.56 -2.16
C VAL A 40 -7.72 -12.21 -2.82
N ALA A 41 -8.60 -12.83 -2.03
CA ALA A 41 -9.78 -13.51 -2.56
C ALA A 41 -10.71 -12.55 -3.32
N ARG A 42 -10.84 -11.30 -2.85
CA ARG A 42 -11.65 -10.30 -3.53
C ARG A 42 -11.05 -9.87 -4.86
N LEU A 43 -9.75 -9.59 -4.90
CA LEU A 43 -9.04 -9.21 -6.13
C LEU A 43 -9.06 -10.36 -7.16
N GLU A 44 -8.85 -11.61 -6.74
CA GLU A 44 -8.96 -12.75 -7.64
C GLU A 44 -10.37 -12.88 -8.24
N GLY A 45 -11.41 -12.61 -7.44
CA GLY A 45 -12.80 -12.60 -7.91
C GLY A 45 -13.09 -11.46 -8.90
N ASP A 46 -12.62 -10.24 -8.63
CA ASP A 46 -12.88 -9.05 -9.45
C ASP A 46 -12.11 -9.06 -10.78
N PHE A 47 -10.93 -9.69 -10.82
CA PHE A 47 -10.10 -9.84 -12.01
C PHE A 47 -10.24 -11.19 -12.71
N ALA A 48 -10.96 -12.15 -12.10
CA ALA A 48 -11.12 -13.52 -12.59
C ALA A 48 -9.76 -14.19 -12.91
N ALA A 49 -8.75 -13.90 -12.09
CA ALA A 49 -7.36 -14.33 -12.27
C ALA A 49 -6.70 -14.66 -10.94
N HIS A 50 -5.67 -15.51 -10.96
CA HIS A 50 -4.89 -15.80 -9.77
C HIS A 50 -3.93 -14.66 -9.45
N CYS A 51 -4.02 -14.14 -8.24
CA CYS A 51 -3.11 -13.13 -7.74
C CYS A 51 -1.89 -13.79 -7.09
N THR A 52 -0.72 -13.19 -7.26
CA THR A 52 0.49 -13.65 -6.56
C THR A 52 0.65 -12.86 -5.28
N VAL A 53 0.93 -13.55 -4.17
CA VAL A 53 1.29 -12.91 -2.90
C VAL A 53 2.80 -12.94 -2.74
N VAL A 54 3.40 -11.79 -2.42
CA VAL A 54 4.84 -11.65 -2.17
C VAL A 54 5.09 -10.91 -0.86
N GLU A 55 6.27 -11.14 -0.29
CA GLU A 55 6.78 -10.40 0.89
C GLU A 55 5.87 -10.46 2.14
N GLN A 56 5.03 -11.50 2.22
CA GLN A 56 4.05 -11.66 3.28
C GLN A 56 4.69 -11.97 4.65
N ASP A 57 4.28 -11.20 5.67
CA ASP A 57 4.71 -11.24 7.06
C ASP A 57 6.25 -11.27 7.22
N THR A 58 6.93 -10.49 6.38
CA THR A 58 8.39 -10.35 6.41
C THR A 58 8.83 -9.75 7.75
N GLN A 59 9.88 -10.32 8.34
CA GLN A 59 10.48 -9.78 9.56
C GLN A 59 11.18 -8.46 9.27
N ASP A 60 11.31 -7.59 10.28
CA ASP A 60 12.04 -6.33 10.19
C ASP A 60 11.50 -5.37 9.10
N SER A 61 10.20 -5.48 8.78
CA SER A 61 9.51 -4.63 7.79
C SER A 61 8.20 -4.10 8.35
N SER A 62 7.88 -2.85 8.03
CA SER A 62 6.58 -2.23 8.28
C SER A 62 5.52 -2.67 7.27
N GLU A 63 5.91 -3.21 6.13
CA GLU A 63 5.00 -3.83 5.17
C GLU A 63 4.59 -5.22 5.66
N TYR A 64 3.29 -5.49 5.59
CA TYR A 64 2.73 -6.81 5.83
C TYR A 64 2.86 -7.71 4.61
N GLY A 65 2.67 -7.19 3.41
CA GLY A 65 2.92 -7.92 2.17
C GLY A 65 2.23 -7.29 0.97
N ARG A 66 2.39 -7.93 -0.20
CA ARG A 66 1.83 -7.43 -1.45
C ARG A 66 0.99 -8.45 -2.18
N VAL A 67 -0.05 -7.96 -2.82
CA VAL A 67 -0.87 -8.72 -3.77
C VAL A 67 -0.61 -8.21 -5.17
N VAL A 68 -0.27 -9.11 -6.09
CA VAL A 68 0.02 -8.79 -7.49
C VAL A 68 -1.10 -9.35 -8.36
N VAL A 69 -1.86 -8.45 -8.98
CA VAL A 69 -2.79 -8.77 -10.06
C VAL A 69 -1.97 -8.88 -11.35
N PRO A 70 -2.01 -10.02 -12.05
CA PRO A 70 -1.17 -10.23 -13.23
C PRO A 70 -1.61 -9.34 -14.39
N GLY A 71 -0.65 -8.86 -15.18
CA GLY A 71 -0.92 -7.91 -16.27
C GLY A 71 -1.80 -8.48 -17.38
N ASP A 72 -1.83 -9.80 -17.58
CA ASP A 72 -2.74 -10.45 -18.54
C ASP A 72 -4.22 -10.38 -18.14
N ALA A 73 -4.50 -10.07 -16.86
CA ALA A 73 -5.84 -9.84 -16.35
C ALA A 73 -6.25 -8.36 -16.33
N THR A 74 -5.32 -7.43 -16.60
CA THR A 74 -5.58 -5.99 -16.65
C THR A 74 -5.82 -5.51 -18.08
N ILE A 75 -6.51 -4.37 -18.22
CA ILE A 75 -6.85 -3.79 -19.52
C ILE A 75 -5.59 -3.27 -20.24
N CYS A 76 -4.63 -2.74 -19.49
CA CYS A 76 -3.41 -2.15 -20.05
C CYS A 76 -2.27 -3.16 -20.25
N GLY A 77 -2.39 -4.39 -19.75
CA GLY A 77 -1.31 -5.39 -19.82
C GLY A 77 -0.26 -5.26 -18.72
N THR A 78 -0.34 -4.19 -17.92
CA THR A 78 0.56 -3.87 -16.81
C THR A 78 -0.01 -4.47 -15.52
N ARG A 79 0.83 -5.14 -14.75
CA ARG A 79 0.41 -5.73 -13.46
C ARG A 79 0.04 -4.61 -12.48
N ILE A 80 -0.85 -4.90 -11.53
CA ILE A 80 -1.16 -3.98 -10.43
C ILE A 80 -0.63 -4.60 -9.14
N VAL A 81 0.13 -3.84 -8.37
CA VAL A 81 0.66 -4.26 -7.08
C VAL A 81 -0.04 -3.48 -5.98
N VAL A 82 -0.60 -4.20 -5.02
CA VAL A 82 -1.21 -3.62 -3.82
C VAL A 82 -0.33 -3.96 -2.63
N CYS A 83 0.31 -2.96 -2.03
CA CYS A 83 1.14 -3.11 -0.84
C CYS A 83 0.29 -2.81 0.40
N VAL A 84 0.40 -3.64 1.43
CA VAL A 84 -0.36 -3.49 2.68
C VAL A 84 0.60 -3.28 3.84
N SER A 85 0.36 -2.26 4.65
CA SER A 85 1.14 -1.97 5.85
C SER A 85 0.70 -2.82 7.04
N LYS A 86 1.60 -3.05 8.00
CA LYS A 86 1.27 -3.54 9.35
C LYS A 86 0.63 -2.45 10.22
N PHE A 87 0.74 -1.19 9.83
CA PHE A 87 0.18 -0.05 10.54
C PHE A 87 -1.24 0.24 10.07
N GLY A 88 -2.20 -0.08 10.92
CA GLY A 88 -3.62 0.09 10.62
C GLY A 88 -4.03 -0.69 9.35
N SER A 89 -5.01 -0.16 8.63
CA SER A 89 -5.47 -0.70 7.36
C SER A 89 -4.90 0.10 6.18
N LEU A 90 -3.66 0.58 6.25
CA LEU A 90 -3.06 1.35 5.16
C LEU A 90 -2.72 0.44 3.97
N ALA A 91 -3.05 0.92 2.77
CA ALA A 91 -2.72 0.25 1.51
C ALA A 91 -2.21 1.26 0.47
N LEU A 92 -1.28 0.81 -0.37
CA LEU A 92 -0.74 1.53 -1.52
C LEU A 92 -1.07 0.71 -2.78
N VAL A 93 -1.48 1.39 -3.86
CA VAL A 93 -1.75 0.76 -5.16
C VAL A 93 -0.77 1.34 -6.18
N CYS A 94 -0.02 0.47 -6.85
CA CYS A 94 0.97 0.84 -7.87
C CYS A 94 0.66 0.13 -9.20
N ALA A 95 0.94 0.81 -10.30
CA ALA A 95 1.11 0.15 -11.59
C ALA A 95 2.53 -0.44 -11.65
N ASP A 96 2.65 -1.73 -11.91
CA ASP A 96 3.88 -2.49 -11.66
C ASP A 96 4.34 -2.35 -10.20
N ASN A 97 5.65 -2.43 -9.93
CA ASN A 97 6.21 -2.31 -8.60
C ASN A 97 6.15 -0.85 -8.08
N PRO A 98 6.16 -0.65 -6.75
CA PRO A 98 6.38 0.67 -6.16
C PRO A 98 7.60 1.37 -6.75
N GLY A 99 7.45 2.65 -7.06
CA GLY A 99 8.46 3.50 -7.70
C GLY A 99 8.64 3.28 -9.21
N ALA A 100 7.85 2.42 -9.85
CA ALA A 100 7.87 2.27 -11.32
C ALA A 100 7.30 3.49 -12.05
N PHE A 101 6.32 4.15 -11.43
CA PHE A 101 5.70 5.40 -11.86
C PHE A 101 5.73 6.40 -10.70
N LEU A 102 5.43 7.67 -10.98
CA LEU A 102 5.32 8.68 -9.92
C LEU A 102 4.02 8.58 -9.11
N GLY A 103 3.16 7.63 -9.45
CA GLY A 103 1.92 7.28 -8.78
C GLY A 103 0.85 6.85 -9.77
N THR A 104 -0.39 6.66 -9.29
CA THR A 104 -1.48 6.14 -10.14
C THR A 104 -1.90 7.11 -11.23
N ASP A 105 -1.85 8.42 -10.95
CA ASP A 105 -2.23 9.45 -11.93
C ASP A 105 -1.24 9.51 -13.10
N ASP A 106 0.06 9.37 -12.80
CA ASP A 106 1.14 9.29 -13.79
C ASP A 106 1.01 8.03 -14.65
N ALA A 107 0.82 6.86 -14.01
CA ALA A 107 0.60 5.60 -14.72
C ALA A 107 -0.65 5.63 -15.62
N GLN A 108 -1.74 6.29 -15.20
CA GLN A 108 -2.93 6.50 -16.03
C GLN A 108 -2.63 7.41 -17.22
N ALA A 109 -1.85 8.48 -17.03
CA ALA A 109 -1.46 9.40 -18.10
C ALA A 109 -0.57 8.71 -19.15
N GLU A 110 0.29 7.77 -18.73
CA GLU A 110 1.12 6.97 -19.63
C GLU A 110 0.36 5.80 -20.28
N GLY A 111 -0.87 5.51 -19.85
CA GLY A 111 -1.69 4.41 -20.38
C GLY A 111 -1.33 3.04 -19.79
N GLU A 112 -0.55 3.02 -18.72
CA GLU A 112 -0.06 1.83 -18.03
C GLU A 112 -1.03 1.39 -16.91
N LEU A 113 -1.98 2.25 -16.53
CA LEU A 113 -3.03 1.92 -15.58
C LEU A 113 -4.40 2.33 -16.11
N GLY A 114 -5.34 1.37 -16.13
CA GLY A 114 -6.70 1.62 -16.58
C GLY A 114 -7.62 2.08 -15.44
N ASP A 115 -8.41 3.14 -15.66
CA ASP A 115 -9.39 3.68 -14.69
C ASP A 115 -10.31 2.60 -14.11
N THR A 116 -10.73 1.66 -14.96
CA THR A 116 -11.65 0.59 -14.56
C THR A 116 -10.97 -0.39 -13.60
N ASP A 117 -9.70 -0.72 -13.83
CA ASP A 117 -8.97 -1.66 -12.99
C ASP A 117 -8.56 -1.01 -11.66
N LEU A 118 -8.10 0.25 -11.70
CA LEU A 118 -7.84 1.03 -10.49
C LEU A 118 -9.12 1.17 -9.64
N ALA A 119 -10.27 1.44 -10.27
CA ALA A 119 -11.54 1.51 -9.55
C ALA A 119 -11.96 0.18 -8.91
N LYS A 120 -11.69 -0.97 -9.54
CA LYS A 120 -11.93 -2.29 -8.92
C LYS A 120 -11.08 -2.47 -7.67
N VAL A 121 -9.78 -2.20 -7.76
CA VAL A 121 -8.84 -2.36 -6.65
C VAL A 121 -9.22 -1.43 -5.49
N ASN A 122 -9.43 -0.14 -5.76
CA ASN A 122 -9.84 0.82 -4.74
C ASN A 122 -11.17 0.45 -4.09
N ARG A 123 -12.13 -0.05 -4.87
CA ARG A 123 -13.39 -0.54 -4.32
C ARG A 123 -13.18 -1.73 -3.37
N ALA A 124 -12.37 -2.70 -3.76
CA ALA A 124 -12.06 -3.87 -2.92
C ALA A 124 -11.42 -3.44 -1.59
N LEU A 125 -10.45 -2.52 -1.65
CA LEU A 125 -9.78 -1.96 -0.49
C LEU A 125 -10.75 -1.24 0.45
N VAL A 126 -11.56 -0.31 -0.07
CA VAL A 126 -12.52 0.46 0.73
C VAL A 126 -13.60 -0.44 1.33
N GLU A 127 -14.13 -1.42 0.59
CA GLU A 127 -15.15 -2.35 1.10
C GLU A 127 -14.62 -3.24 2.24
N LEU A 128 -13.32 -3.54 2.24
CA LEU A 128 -12.64 -4.28 3.32
C LEU A 128 -12.18 -3.38 4.47
N GLY A 129 -12.31 -2.06 4.34
CA GLY A 129 -11.91 -1.10 5.38
C GLY A 129 -10.45 -0.68 5.33
N TYR A 130 -9.77 -0.86 4.19
CA TYR A 130 -8.45 -0.27 3.95
C TYR A 130 -8.56 1.22 3.64
N VAL A 131 -7.55 1.96 4.07
CA VAL A 131 -7.29 3.35 3.71
C VAL A 131 -6.23 3.36 2.62
N VAL A 132 -6.59 3.84 1.43
CA VAL A 132 -5.68 3.92 0.29
C VAL A 132 -4.90 5.22 0.37
N ILE A 133 -3.58 5.13 0.38
CA ILE A 133 -2.68 6.28 0.36
C ILE A 133 -2.05 6.41 -1.02
N ALA A 134 -2.02 7.64 -1.54
CA ALA A 134 -1.35 7.96 -2.79
C ALA A 134 0.17 7.78 -2.67
N GLU A 135 0.81 7.28 -3.72
CA GLU A 135 2.25 7.04 -3.75
C GLU A 135 3.02 8.37 -3.61
N GLU A 136 2.54 9.41 -4.28
CA GLU A 136 3.07 10.78 -4.22
C GLU A 136 3.15 11.30 -2.78
N LEU A 137 2.15 10.95 -1.96
CA LEU A 137 2.11 11.35 -0.56
C LEU A 137 3.11 10.54 0.27
N LEU A 138 3.24 9.24 0.00
CA LEU A 138 4.19 8.38 0.70
C LEU A 138 5.63 8.73 0.36
N GLU A 139 5.90 9.19 -0.86
CA GLU A 139 7.22 9.67 -1.32
C GLU A 139 7.56 11.08 -0.83
N SER A 140 6.64 11.77 -0.16
CA SER A 140 6.92 13.07 0.46
C SER A 140 7.86 12.92 1.67
N ASP A 141 8.60 13.99 1.97
CA ASP A 141 9.58 14.00 3.06
C ASP A 141 8.91 13.64 4.39
N TYR A 142 9.51 12.68 5.08
CA TYR A 142 9.11 12.31 6.41
C TYR A 142 9.40 13.45 7.39
N ASP A 143 8.34 13.93 8.05
CA ASP A 143 8.40 14.99 9.06
C ASP A 143 7.84 14.57 10.43
N GLY A 144 7.66 13.26 10.64
CA GLY A 144 7.13 12.69 11.88
C GLY A 144 8.16 12.54 13.02
N PRO A 145 7.70 12.08 14.20
CA PRO A 145 8.52 11.97 15.42
C PRO A 145 9.51 10.79 15.48
N SER A 146 9.34 9.76 14.64
CA SER A 146 10.15 8.54 14.65
C SER A 146 11.56 8.77 14.14
N GLN A 147 12.54 8.15 14.83
CA GLN A 147 13.93 8.14 14.37
C GLN A 147 14.15 6.97 13.43
N LEU A 148 14.03 7.24 12.13
CA LEU A 148 14.29 6.25 11.08
C LEU A 148 15.80 5.99 10.94
N PRO A 149 16.21 4.83 10.38
CA PRO A 149 17.61 4.44 10.30
C PRO A 149 18.51 5.50 9.66
N TRP A 150 19.64 5.80 10.31
CA TRP A 150 20.56 6.89 9.95
C TRP A 150 21.13 6.82 8.52
N HIS A 151 21.06 5.67 7.86
CA HIS A 151 21.54 5.48 6.49
C HIS A 151 20.54 5.97 5.44
N VAL A 152 19.29 6.24 5.82
CA VAL A 152 18.29 6.89 4.97
C VAL A 152 18.51 8.40 5.05
N GLN A 153 19.09 8.99 4.00
CA GLN A 153 19.48 10.40 4.00
C GLN A 153 18.29 11.37 3.96
N ARG A 154 17.19 10.93 3.34
CA ARG A 154 15.96 11.70 3.15
C ARG A 154 14.78 10.73 3.28
N PRO A 155 14.41 10.37 4.52
CA PRO A 155 13.34 9.41 4.73
C PRO A 155 12.01 9.95 4.22
N SER A 156 11.17 9.06 3.74
CA SER A 156 9.80 9.33 3.32
C SER A 156 8.78 8.64 4.22
N TRP A 157 7.50 8.97 4.06
CA TRP A 157 6.43 8.26 4.75
C TRP A 157 6.33 6.79 4.32
N SER A 158 6.77 6.46 3.10
CA SER A 158 6.93 5.10 2.61
C SER A 158 7.91 4.31 3.48
N ASP A 159 9.09 4.88 3.78
CA ASP A 159 10.10 4.24 4.64
C ASP A 159 9.54 3.91 6.03
N ARG A 160 8.66 4.77 6.57
CA ARG A 160 8.04 4.58 7.89
C ARG A 160 7.00 3.46 7.90
N PHE A 161 6.13 3.41 6.90
CA PHE A 161 4.90 2.61 6.93
C PHE A 161 4.94 1.35 6.05
N PHE A 162 5.83 1.30 5.07
CA PHE A 162 6.04 0.15 4.19
C PHE A 162 7.48 -0.38 4.28
N GLY A 163 8.38 0.39 4.89
CA GLY A 163 9.75 -0.02 5.13
C GLY A 163 10.68 0.38 4.00
N ILE A 164 11.95 0.03 4.17
CA ILE A 164 13.02 0.37 3.25
C ILE A 164 13.29 -0.87 2.38
N PHE A 165 13.23 -0.71 1.06
CA PHE A 165 13.50 -1.78 0.09
C PHE A 165 15.00 -2.04 -0.13
#